data_AF-A0A6J8CPW7-F1
#
_entry.id   AF-A0A6J8CPW7-F1
#
_cell.length_a   1.000
_cell.length_b   1.000
_cell.length_c   1.000
_cell.angle_alpha   90.00
_cell.angle_beta   90.00
_cell.angle_gamma   90.00
#
_symmetry.space_group_name_H-M   'P 1'
#
loop_
_entity.id
_entity.type
_entity.pdbx_description
1 polymer ?
#
loop_
_entity_poly.entity_id
_entity_poly.type
_entity_poly.pdbx_seq_one_letter_code
_entity_poly.pdbx_strand_id
1 'polypeptide(L)'
;MHHHFGSRFLLDTLNTLGFASSYTEVQRFELNAAAAAHDRTDTQFGNGTFVQFIADNVDHNLRTLDGHGTFHGMGMIAAVTPGFRLNKAAPRLSPTLKEVSDLAKINIEYYKMQSKQSLQAEFATMNYEPNMIDSTWKLNLLSKVCWPLTCNRPSWSAIMHKVMDGDYPGKLSVVFLPMIDMNPSDLTCINSTLNFIGKQAKAQHCVPILTFDQPLYWKAMNIIKDEPLNSPLKSVILRLGGFHLEMSFVGGIGHLMEGSGITELLETVYAPNAVTHMTSGKAIARAVRAHYRHSSHVNNLVTHIRHTTSR
;
A
#
# COMPACT_ATOMS: atom_id res chain seq x y z
N MET A 1 8.13 4.35 20.32
CA MET A 1 8.06 5.66 20.99
C MET A 1 8.71 6.76 20.16
N HIS A 2 9.99 6.63 19.78
CA HIS A 2 10.69 7.62 18.95
C HIS A 2 9.91 8.03 17.70
N HIS A 3 9.58 7.06 16.84
CA HIS A 3 8.81 7.29 15.61
C HIS A 3 7.38 7.80 15.84
N HIS A 4 6.76 7.48 17.00
CA HIS A 4 5.36 7.82 17.26
C HIS A 4 5.19 9.24 17.79
N PHE A 5 6.12 9.70 18.63
CA PHE A 5 6.03 11.00 19.29
C PHE A 5 6.97 12.05 18.72
N GLY A 6 8.06 11.66 18.05
CA GLY A 6 9.04 12.60 17.48
C GLY A 6 9.71 13.52 18.50
N SER A 7 9.57 13.25 19.80
CA SER A 7 10.00 14.15 20.88
C SER A 7 11.24 13.62 21.60
N ARG A 8 12.36 14.32 21.42
CA ARG A 8 13.60 14.07 22.17
C ARG A 8 13.38 14.24 23.67
N PHE A 9 12.70 15.32 24.07
CA PHE A 9 12.40 15.61 25.48
C PHE A 9 11.67 14.43 26.16
N LEU A 10 10.64 13.89 25.51
CA LEU A 10 9.88 12.75 26.03
C LEU A 10 10.76 11.51 26.19
N LEU A 11 11.57 11.19 25.18
CA LEU A 11 12.45 10.02 25.20
C LEU A 11 13.52 10.12 26.29
N ASP A 12 14.17 11.29 26.40
CA ASP A 12 15.22 11.50 27.40
C ASP A 12 14.63 11.51 28.82
N THR A 13 13.40 12.03 29.00
CA THR A 13 12.67 11.95 30.28
C THR A 13 12.37 10.49 30.66
N LEU A 14 11.81 9.70 29.74
CA LEU A 14 11.50 8.29 29.99
C LEU A 14 12.76 7.45 30.22
N ASN A 15 13.85 7.75 29.53
CA ASN A 15 15.15 7.13 29.75
C ASN A 15 15.70 7.45 31.15
N THR A 16 15.58 8.69 31.60
CA THR A 16 15.98 9.10 32.97
C THR A 16 15.20 8.33 34.05
N LEU A 17 13.94 8.00 33.76
CA LEU A 17 13.08 7.18 34.62
C LEU A 17 13.27 5.65 34.45
N GLY A 18 14.16 5.20 33.56
CA GLY A 18 14.45 3.79 33.32
C GLY A 18 13.44 3.04 32.43
N PHE A 19 12.54 3.75 31.73
CA PHE A 19 11.49 3.16 30.90
C PHE A 19 11.83 3.05 29.41
N ALA A 20 12.92 3.69 28.96
CA ALA A 20 13.29 3.73 27.54
C ALA A 20 14.82 3.85 27.37
N SER A 21 15.32 3.56 26.16
CA SER A 21 16.67 3.96 25.76
C SER A 21 16.74 5.46 25.48
N SER A 22 17.91 6.07 25.64
CA SER A 22 18.14 7.50 25.33
C SER A 22 17.91 7.82 23.86
N TYR A 23 17.59 9.08 23.56
CA TYR A 23 17.44 9.54 22.18
C TYR A 23 18.69 9.25 21.32
N THR A 24 19.87 9.48 21.88
CA THR A 24 21.16 9.23 21.21
C THR A 24 21.37 7.75 20.90
N GLU A 25 20.96 6.86 21.79
CA GLU A 25 21.08 5.42 21.54
C GLU A 25 20.12 4.96 20.45
N VAL A 26 18.91 5.52 20.40
CA VAL A 26 17.96 5.26 19.31
C VAL A 26 18.50 5.74 17.96
N GLN A 27 19.01 6.98 17.87
CA GLN A 27 19.62 7.50 16.64
C GLN A 27 20.82 6.67 16.20
N ARG A 28 21.67 6.25 17.15
CA ARG A 28 22.79 5.36 16.87
C ARG A 28 22.30 4.04 16.29
N PHE A 29 21.27 3.44 16.88
CA PHE A 29 20.69 2.21 16.37
C PHE A 29 20.15 2.39 14.94
N GLU A 30 19.42 3.48 14.66
CA GLU A 30 18.87 3.77 13.34
C GLU A 30 19.96 3.93 12.27
N LEU A 31 21.00 4.73 12.56
CA LEU A 31 22.16 4.89 11.67
C LEU A 31 22.88 3.57 11.39
N ASN A 32 23.07 2.75 12.42
CA ASN A 32 23.69 1.44 12.29
C ASN A 32 22.81 0.45 11.52
N ALA A 33 21.51 0.47 11.78
CA ALA A 33 20.55 -0.37 11.07
C ALA A 33 20.48 0.03 9.58
N ALA A 34 20.56 1.33 9.27
CA ALA A 34 20.59 1.84 7.90
C ALA A 34 21.90 1.47 7.18
N ALA A 35 23.06 1.65 7.82
CA ALA A 35 24.35 1.25 7.25
C ALA A 35 24.40 -0.27 6.98
N ALA A 36 23.87 -1.08 7.89
CA ALA A 36 23.75 -2.53 7.71
C ALA A 36 22.61 -2.96 6.77
N ALA A 37 21.79 -2.03 6.29
CA ALA A 37 20.70 -2.33 5.36
C ALA A 37 21.17 -2.43 3.90
N HIS A 38 22.34 -1.89 3.54
CA HIS A 38 22.87 -2.07 2.19
C HIS A 38 23.17 -3.55 1.89
N ASP A 39 23.70 -4.28 2.87
CA ASP A 39 23.83 -5.75 2.82
C ASP A 39 22.48 -6.50 2.72
N ARG A 40 21.35 -5.80 2.88
CA ARG A 40 20.00 -6.39 2.85
C ARG A 40 19.33 -6.27 1.49
N THR A 41 19.63 -5.25 0.69
CA THR A 41 19.17 -5.16 -0.71
C THR A 41 19.80 -6.22 -1.61
N ASP A 42 20.95 -6.76 -1.20
CA ASP A 42 21.63 -7.90 -1.84
C ASP A 42 21.22 -9.26 -1.28
N THR A 43 20.27 -9.31 -0.33
CA THR A 43 19.76 -10.61 0.15
C THR A 43 19.02 -11.27 -1.01
N GLN A 44 19.53 -12.40 -1.50
CA GLN A 44 18.82 -13.21 -2.48
C GLN A 44 17.51 -13.70 -1.85
N PHE A 45 16.38 -13.34 -2.46
CA PHE A 45 15.11 -13.94 -2.14
C PHE A 45 15.20 -15.42 -2.56
N GLY A 46 15.02 -16.33 -1.60
CA GLY A 46 15.22 -17.76 -1.85
C GLY A 46 14.35 -18.30 -2.99
N ASN A 47 14.71 -19.45 -3.55
CA ASN A 47 13.94 -20.08 -4.62
C ASN A 47 12.47 -20.28 -4.22
N GLY A 48 11.56 -19.96 -5.15
CA GLY A 48 10.10 -20.11 -4.95
C GLY A 48 9.42 -18.92 -4.27
N THR A 49 10.11 -17.80 -4.04
CA THR A 49 9.46 -16.57 -3.56
C THR A 49 8.82 -15.77 -4.69
N PHE A 50 7.61 -15.29 -4.45
CA PHE A 50 6.96 -14.26 -5.24
C PHE A 50 7.37 -12.87 -4.73
N VAL A 51 7.81 -12.00 -5.64
CA VAL A 51 8.24 -10.64 -5.34
C VAL A 51 7.43 -9.66 -6.16
N GLN A 52 6.85 -8.66 -5.48
CA GLN A 52 6.17 -7.54 -6.12
C GLN A 52 6.83 -6.24 -5.65
N PHE A 53 7.23 -5.41 -6.59
CA PHE A 53 7.77 -4.09 -6.31
C PHE A 53 6.65 -3.05 -6.30
N ILE A 54 6.76 -2.08 -5.41
CA ILE A 54 5.86 -0.93 -5.32
C ILE A 54 6.73 0.32 -5.23
N ALA A 55 6.39 1.32 -6.02
CA ALA A 55 7.03 2.61 -5.97
C ALA A 55 5.95 3.69 -5.89
N ASP A 56 6.12 4.64 -4.98
CA ASP A 56 5.13 5.68 -4.71
C ASP A 56 5.79 6.92 -4.11
N ASN A 57 5.05 8.03 -4.02
CA ASN A 57 5.54 9.23 -3.37
C ASN A 57 5.77 9.01 -1.86
N VAL A 58 6.93 9.49 -1.39
CA VAL A 58 7.27 9.62 0.02
C VAL A 58 7.40 11.08 0.35
N ASP A 59 6.53 11.49 1.26
CA ASP A 59 6.41 12.87 1.68
C ASP A 59 6.82 13.03 3.14
N HIS A 60 7.75 13.95 3.41
CA HIS A 60 8.15 14.31 4.78
C HIS A 60 7.99 15.81 5.03
N ASN A 61 7.65 16.16 6.28
CA ASN A 61 7.48 17.53 6.78
C ASN A 61 6.45 18.39 6.03
N LEU A 62 5.44 17.80 5.39
CA LEU A 62 4.41 18.51 4.60
C LEU A 62 3.65 19.63 5.33
N ARG A 63 3.73 19.70 6.67
CA ARG A 63 2.98 20.67 7.49
C ARG A 63 3.83 21.89 7.85
N THR A 64 4.51 22.48 6.87
CA THR A 64 5.20 23.77 7.04
C THR A 64 4.26 24.90 6.63
N LEU A 65 4.36 26.05 7.31
CA LEU A 65 3.49 27.21 7.04
C LEU A 65 3.69 27.78 5.63
N ASP A 66 4.91 27.64 5.10
CA ASP A 66 5.36 28.19 3.82
C ASP A 66 5.58 27.13 2.73
N GLY A 67 5.34 25.85 3.03
CA GLY A 67 5.61 24.73 2.12
C GLY A 67 7.09 24.39 1.92
N HIS A 68 8.02 25.11 2.59
CA HIS A 68 9.46 24.90 2.46
C HIS A 68 9.96 23.83 3.43
N GLY A 69 11.14 23.24 3.14
CA GLY A 69 11.74 22.19 3.98
C GLY A 69 10.94 20.87 3.97
N THR A 70 10.05 20.71 3.00
CA THR A 70 9.36 19.46 2.70
C THR A 70 10.27 18.57 1.86
N PHE A 71 10.12 17.26 2.01
CA PHE A 71 10.75 16.29 1.13
C PHE A 71 9.65 15.59 0.34
N HIS A 72 9.85 15.51 -0.97
CA HIS A 72 8.93 14.90 -1.92
C HIS A 72 9.75 14.03 -2.88
N GLY A 73 9.94 12.77 -2.50
CA GLY A 73 10.79 11.81 -3.20
C GLY A 73 10.05 10.55 -3.61
N MET A 74 10.69 9.70 -4.40
CA MET A 74 10.15 8.37 -4.75
C MET A 74 10.62 7.35 -3.71
N GLY A 75 9.67 6.77 -2.99
CA GLY A 75 9.90 5.60 -2.16
C GLY A 75 9.68 4.31 -2.93
N MET A 76 10.42 3.27 -2.56
CA MET A 76 10.30 1.96 -3.16
C MET A 76 10.30 0.88 -2.08
N ILE A 77 9.48 -0.14 -2.29
CA ILE A 77 9.44 -1.34 -1.45
C ILE A 77 9.35 -2.60 -2.32
N ALA A 78 9.82 -3.72 -1.78
CA ALA A 78 9.57 -5.05 -2.30
C ALA A 78 8.72 -5.84 -1.30
N ALA A 79 7.60 -6.37 -1.78
CA ALA A 79 6.69 -7.25 -1.09
C ALA A 79 7.03 -8.70 -1.46
N VAL A 80 7.53 -9.49 -0.50
CA VAL A 80 8.04 -10.86 -0.70
C VAL A 80 7.19 -11.91 0.03
N THR A 81 6.75 -12.94 -0.70
CA THR A 81 5.92 -14.05 -0.19
C THR A 81 6.49 -15.42 -0.64
N PRO A 82 6.66 -16.43 0.25
CA PRO A 82 6.53 -16.34 1.70
C PRO A 82 7.50 -15.32 2.28
N GLY A 83 7.05 -14.66 3.33
CA GLY A 83 7.89 -13.74 4.08
C GLY A 83 8.98 -14.45 4.83
N PHE A 84 10.04 -13.70 5.11
CA PHE A 84 11.24 -14.17 5.78
C PHE A 84 11.52 -13.29 6.99
N ARG A 85 12.28 -13.84 7.94
CA ARG A 85 12.77 -13.07 9.10
C ARG A 85 14.24 -12.78 8.90
N LEU A 86 14.57 -11.49 8.88
CA LEU A 86 15.96 -11.05 8.93
C LEU A 86 16.45 -11.11 10.39
N ASN A 87 17.10 -12.21 10.76
CA ASN A 87 17.76 -12.35 12.06
C ASN A 87 19.20 -11.78 12.02
N LYS A 88 19.39 -10.60 11.41
CA LYS A 88 20.68 -9.89 11.42
C LYS A 88 20.65 -8.82 12.52
N ALA A 89 21.47 -9.00 13.55
CA ALA A 89 21.71 -7.96 14.54
C ALA A 89 22.31 -6.72 13.87
N ALA A 90 21.85 -5.52 14.24
CA ALA A 90 22.48 -4.30 13.79
C ALA A 90 23.86 -4.20 14.46
N PRO A 91 24.97 -4.16 13.70
CA PRO A 91 26.29 -4.02 14.28
C PRO A 91 26.40 -2.66 14.98
N ARG A 92 27.14 -2.60 16.09
CA ARG A 92 27.40 -1.32 16.77
C ARG A 92 28.60 -0.64 16.13
N LEU A 93 28.35 0.08 15.04
CA LEU A 93 29.32 0.94 14.35
C LEU A 93 29.01 2.43 14.66
N SER A 94 29.81 3.32 14.08
CA SER A 94 29.58 4.77 14.11
C SER A 94 29.64 5.34 12.70
N PRO A 95 28.72 4.90 11.80
CA PRO A 95 28.71 5.38 10.42
C PRO A 95 28.35 6.87 10.41
N THR A 96 29.04 7.61 9.56
CA THR A 96 28.75 9.01 9.28
C THR A 96 27.49 9.14 8.44
N LEU A 97 26.81 10.28 8.51
CA LEU A 97 25.65 10.58 7.66
C LEU A 97 26.00 10.49 6.17
N LYS A 98 27.23 10.89 5.80
CA LYS A 98 27.71 10.82 4.43
C LYS A 98 27.82 9.37 3.95
N GLU A 99 28.39 8.48 4.75
CA GLU A 99 28.47 7.05 4.42
C GLU A 99 27.07 6.44 4.24
N VAL A 100 26.15 6.71 5.17
CA VAL A 100 24.76 6.21 5.04
C VAL A 100 24.06 6.78 3.81
N SER A 101 24.27 8.07 3.52
CA SER A 101 23.69 8.71 2.33
C SER A 101 24.28 8.16 1.03
N ASP A 102 25.58 7.88 0.99
CA ASP A 102 26.25 7.33 -0.19
C ASP A 102 25.79 5.89 -0.47
N LEU A 103 25.52 5.09 0.57
CA LEU A 103 24.95 3.74 0.46
C LEU A 103 23.53 3.71 -0.13
N ALA A 104 22.76 4.79 0.04
CA ALA A 104 21.38 4.87 -0.43
C ALA A 104 21.25 5.44 -1.85
N LYS A 105 22.36 5.76 -2.53
CA LYS A 105 22.31 6.38 -3.87
C LYS A 105 21.88 5.39 -4.93
N ILE A 106 20.94 5.83 -5.76
CA ILE A 106 20.54 5.15 -6.99
C ILE A 106 21.13 5.93 -8.18
N ASN A 107 21.58 5.19 -9.20
CA ASN A 107 22.01 5.80 -10.46
C ASN A 107 20.81 6.43 -11.16
N ILE A 108 20.87 7.75 -11.40
CA ILE A 108 19.83 8.47 -12.12
C ILE A 108 19.99 8.22 -13.62
N GLU A 109 18.96 7.67 -14.24
CA GLU A 109 18.89 7.40 -15.66
C GLU A 109 17.99 8.42 -16.35
N TYR A 110 18.63 9.44 -16.94
CA TYR A 110 17.95 10.56 -17.58
C TYR A 110 17.01 10.09 -18.69
N TYR A 111 15.75 10.48 -18.58
CA TYR A 111 14.76 10.22 -19.61
C TYR A 111 14.72 11.37 -20.61
N LYS A 112 15.01 11.08 -21.88
CA LYS A 112 14.82 12.03 -22.98
C LYS A 112 13.65 11.56 -23.83
N MET A 113 12.55 12.29 -23.77
CA MET A 113 11.35 12.00 -24.54
C MET A 113 11.68 12.00 -26.05
N GLN A 114 11.48 10.85 -26.70
CA GLN A 114 11.83 10.67 -28.12
C GLN A 114 10.66 11.00 -29.06
N SER A 115 9.41 10.88 -28.62
CA SER A 115 8.23 11.23 -29.41
C SER A 115 7.13 11.85 -28.54
N LYS A 116 6.32 12.75 -29.12
CA LYS A 116 5.12 13.32 -28.47
C LYS A 116 3.87 12.43 -28.62
N GLN A 117 4.03 11.14 -28.94
CA GLN A 117 2.87 10.26 -29.09
C GLN A 117 2.37 9.82 -27.72
N SER A 118 1.50 10.64 -27.11
CA SER A 118 0.71 10.23 -25.96
C SER A 118 -0.08 8.97 -26.31
N LEU A 119 -0.12 7.98 -25.40
CA LEU A 119 -1.12 6.91 -25.44
C LEU A 119 -2.51 7.54 -25.63
N GLN A 120 -3.13 7.33 -26.78
CA GLN A 120 -4.57 7.57 -26.93
C GLN A 120 -5.27 6.37 -26.30
N ALA A 121 -5.87 6.57 -25.12
CA ALA A 121 -6.79 5.60 -24.55
C ALA A 121 -8.09 5.68 -25.35
N GLU A 122 -8.36 4.66 -26.16
CA GLU A 122 -9.71 4.44 -26.67
C GLU A 122 -10.49 3.69 -25.59
N PHE A 123 -11.56 4.31 -25.12
CA PHE A 123 -12.51 3.62 -24.25
C PHE A 123 -13.26 2.61 -25.09
N ALA A 124 -12.90 1.33 -24.94
CA ALA A 124 -13.71 0.26 -25.50
C ALA A 124 -15.02 0.20 -24.70
N THR A 125 -16.15 0.21 -25.41
CA THR A 125 -17.42 -0.17 -24.80
C THR A 125 -17.27 -1.60 -24.30
N MET A 126 -17.31 -1.80 -22.98
CA MET A 126 -17.41 -3.15 -22.45
C MET A 126 -18.75 -3.71 -22.93
N ASN A 127 -18.70 -4.83 -23.65
CA ASN A 127 -19.89 -5.64 -23.88
C ASN A 127 -20.34 -6.13 -22.51
N TYR A 128 -21.29 -5.40 -21.91
CA TYR A 128 -21.90 -5.80 -20.66
C TYR A 128 -22.63 -7.12 -20.92
N GLU A 129 -22.02 -8.23 -20.55
CA GLU A 129 -22.72 -9.50 -20.52
C GLU A 129 -23.66 -9.51 -19.30
N PRO A 130 -24.99 -9.48 -19.50
CA PRO A 130 -25.94 -9.47 -18.39
C PRO A 130 -25.89 -10.73 -17.52
N ASN A 131 -25.17 -11.75 -17.98
CA ASN A 131 -25.12 -13.09 -17.39
C ASN A 131 -23.81 -13.37 -16.64
N MET A 132 -23.00 -12.36 -16.31
CA MET A 132 -21.92 -12.57 -15.33
C MET A 132 -22.53 -12.84 -13.96
N ILE A 133 -22.80 -14.12 -13.69
CA ILE A 133 -23.25 -14.59 -12.39
C ILE A 133 -22.04 -14.50 -11.46
N ASP A 134 -22.09 -13.61 -10.47
CA ASP A 134 -21.10 -13.55 -9.39
C ASP A 134 -21.11 -14.89 -8.61
N SER A 135 -20.24 -15.83 -8.96
CA SER A 135 -20.17 -17.13 -8.28
C SER A 135 -19.88 -17.01 -6.77
N THR A 136 -19.38 -15.85 -6.32
CA THR A 136 -19.08 -15.55 -4.91
C THR A 136 -20.26 -14.96 -4.14
N TRP A 137 -21.39 -14.63 -4.80
CA TRP A 137 -22.55 -14.02 -4.12
C TRP A 137 -23.09 -14.91 -3.01
N LYS A 138 -23.06 -16.24 -3.20
CA LYS A 138 -23.48 -17.24 -2.20
C LYS A 138 -22.55 -17.24 -0.99
N LEU A 139 -21.24 -17.06 -1.20
CA LEU A 139 -20.25 -16.94 -0.12
C LEU A 139 -20.41 -15.63 0.64
N ASN A 140 -20.71 -14.54 -0.07
CA ASN A 140 -20.99 -13.24 0.53
C ASN A 140 -22.32 -13.28 1.33
N LEU A 141 -23.33 -13.98 0.84
CA LEU A 141 -24.57 -14.20 1.59
C LEU A 141 -24.31 -15.09 2.82
N LEU A 142 -23.59 -16.20 2.65
CA LEU A 142 -23.23 -17.10 3.74
C LEU A 142 -22.43 -16.37 4.83
N SER A 143 -21.43 -15.55 4.44
CA SER A 143 -20.65 -14.75 5.39
C SER A 143 -21.54 -13.80 6.19
N LYS A 144 -22.47 -13.11 5.52
CA LYS A 144 -23.41 -12.16 6.14
C LYS A 144 -24.46 -12.84 7.04
N VAL A 145 -24.93 -14.04 6.71
CA VAL A 145 -25.93 -14.80 7.47
C VAL A 145 -25.31 -15.58 8.63
N CYS A 146 -24.11 -16.13 8.48
CA CYS A 146 -23.40 -16.82 9.55
C CYS A 146 -22.82 -15.84 10.60
N TRP A 147 -22.58 -14.59 10.21
CA TRP A 147 -22.05 -13.55 11.09
C TRP A 147 -22.82 -13.36 12.40
N PRO A 148 -24.16 -13.27 12.43
CA PRO A 148 -24.94 -13.19 13.66
C PRO A 148 -25.04 -14.52 14.43
N LEU A 149 -24.77 -15.66 13.79
CA LEU A 149 -24.96 -17.00 14.38
C LEU A 149 -23.72 -17.52 15.13
N THR A 150 -22.57 -16.85 15.04
CA THR A 150 -21.30 -17.33 15.58
C THR A 150 -20.61 -16.29 16.47
N CYS A 151 -20.05 -16.73 17.60
CA CYS A 151 -19.29 -15.88 18.51
C CYS A 151 -17.90 -15.52 17.95
N ASN A 152 -17.29 -16.44 17.19
CA ASN A 152 -16.05 -16.21 16.44
C ASN A 152 -16.39 -15.79 15.02
N ARG A 153 -16.17 -14.50 14.72
CA ARG A 153 -16.52 -13.88 13.44
C ARG A 153 -15.31 -13.90 12.49
N PRO A 154 -15.18 -14.87 11.57
CA PRO A 154 -14.11 -14.83 10.59
C PRO A 154 -14.31 -13.60 9.69
N SER A 155 -13.24 -12.83 9.47
CA SER A 155 -13.28 -11.73 8.49
C SER A 155 -13.58 -12.27 7.09
N TRP A 156 -14.01 -11.40 6.17
CA TRP A 156 -14.18 -11.80 4.77
C TRP A 156 -12.94 -12.51 4.21
N SER A 157 -11.75 -11.98 4.50
CA SER A 157 -10.48 -12.59 4.12
C SER A 157 -10.29 -14.00 4.72
N ALA A 158 -10.73 -14.24 5.95
CA ALA A 158 -10.64 -15.56 6.58
C ALA A 158 -11.64 -16.56 5.96
N ILE A 159 -12.84 -16.12 5.58
CA ILE A 159 -13.81 -16.95 4.85
C ILE A 159 -13.27 -17.30 3.47
N MET A 160 -12.76 -16.30 2.74
CA MET A 160 -12.12 -16.53 1.45
C MET A 160 -10.94 -17.49 1.59
N HIS A 161 -10.11 -17.34 2.61
CA HIS A 161 -9.01 -18.26 2.86
C HIS A 161 -9.46 -19.71 3.08
N LYS A 162 -10.62 -19.92 3.72
CA LYS A 162 -11.16 -21.26 3.98
C LYS A 162 -11.78 -21.91 2.74
N VAL A 163 -12.32 -21.12 1.82
CA VAL A 163 -13.08 -21.61 0.67
C VAL A 163 -12.21 -21.67 -0.60
N MET A 164 -11.17 -20.86 -0.67
CA MET A 164 -10.19 -20.93 -1.75
C MET A 164 -9.40 -22.24 -1.61
N ASP A 165 -9.38 -23.02 -2.70
CA ASP A 165 -8.54 -24.19 -2.82
C ASP A 165 -7.10 -23.73 -3.13
N GLY A 166 -6.13 -24.18 -2.34
CA GLY A 166 -4.72 -23.81 -2.50
C GLY A 166 -3.96 -23.66 -1.19
N ASP A 167 -2.65 -23.83 -1.27
CA ASP A 167 -1.75 -23.68 -0.13
C ASP A 167 -1.58 -22.22 0.25
N TYR A 168 -1.66 -21.92 1.55
CA TYR A 168 -1.32 -20.59 2.07
C TYR A 168 0.15 -20.30 1.76
N PRO A 169 0.48 -19.29 0.92
CA PRO A 169 1.85 -19.05 0.51
C PRO A 169 2.69 -18.37 1.62
N GLY A 170 2.14 -18.21 2.82
CA GLY A 170 2.81 -17.57 3.95
C GLY A 170 2.51 -16.08 4.10
N LYS A 171 2.96 -15.51 5.22
CA LYS A 171 2.80 -14.08 5.52
C LYS A 171 3.80 -13.28 4.70
N LEU A 172 3.37 -12.16 4.12
CA LEU A 172 4.24 -11.21 3.41
C LEU A 172 5.35 -10.62 4.30
N SER A 173 6.54 -10.40 3.73
CA SER A 173 7.57 -9.49 4.27
C SER A 173 7.76 -8.27 3.37
N VAL A 174 7.98 -7.11 3.97
CA VAL A 174 8.22 -5.85 3.26
C VAL A 174 9.69 -5.48 3.42
N VAL A 175 10.36 -5.26 2.29
CA VAL A 175 11.73 -4.79 2.21
C VAL A 175 11.71 -3.36 1.69
N PHE A 176 12.31 -2.43 2.44
CA PHE A 176 12.51 -1.07 1.96
C PHE A 176 13.68 -1.04 0.98
N LEU A 177 13.47 -0.41 -0.17
CA LEU A 177 14.49 -0.17 -1.18
C LEU A 177 14.95 1.30 -1.07
N PRO A 178 16.11 1.66 -1.66
CA PRO A 178 16.61 3.02 -1.56
C PRO A 178 15.61 4.02 -2.19
N MET A 179 15.58 5.25 -1.66
CA MET A 179 14.69 6.29 -2.16
C MET A 179 15.40 7.11 -3.24
N ILE A 180 14.62 7.65 -4.18
CA ILE A 180 15.14 8.64 -5.14
C ILE A 180 14.73 10.02 -4.65
N ASP A 181 15.73 10.85 -4.34
CA ASP A 181 15.55 12.27 -3.97
C ASP A 181 15.27 13.12 -5.22
N MET A 182 14.14 12.83 -5.85
CA MET A 182 13.62 13.54 -7.02
C MET A 182 12.10 13.52 -6.95
N ASN A 183 11.47 14.53 -7.55
CA ASN A 183 10.02 14.57 -7.68
C ASN A 183 9.52 13.28 -8.37
N PRO A 184 8.65 12.48 -7.72
CA PRO A 184 8.09 11.24 -8.27
C PRO A 184 7.40 11.40 -9.62
N SER A 185 6.81 12.58 -9.87
CA SER A 185 6.15 12.90 -11.12
C SER A 185 7.11 13.23 -12.27
N ASP A 186 8.41 13.39 -12.01
CA ASP A 186 9.42 13.60 -13.03
C ASP A 186 9.67 12.32 -13.84
N LEU A 187 9.70 12.43 -15.17
CA LEU A 187 9.87 11.26 -16.05
C LEU A 187 11.24 10.58 -15.88
N THR A 188 12.29 11.33 -15.55
CA THR A 188 13.61 10.78 -15.21
C THR A 188 13.54 10.00 -13.90
N CYS A 189 12.78 10.48 -12.91
CA CYS A 189 12.58 9.74 -11.66
C CYS A 189 11.89 8.40 -11.91
N ILE A 190 10.82 8.40 -12.71
CA ILE A 190 10.08 7.18 -13.08
C ILE A 190 10.97 6.25 -13.91
N ASN A 191 11.73 6.76 -14.88
CA ASN A 191 12.65 5.96 -15.67
C ASN A 191 13.77 5.33 -14.83
N SER A 192 14.35 6.11 -13.90
CA SER A 192 15.36 5.60 -12.96
C SER A 192 14.79 4.51 -12.07
N THR A 193 13.54 4.66 -11.62
CA THR A 193 12.80 3.65 -10.86
C THR A 193 12.64 2.36 -11.66
N LEU A 194 12.19 2.44 -12.91
CA LEU A 194 12.02 1.29 -13.81
C LEU A 194 13.33 0.52 -14.01
N ASN A 195 14.42 1.23 -14.29
CA ASN A 195 15.73 0.62 -14.51
C ASN A 195 16.30 0.00 -13.23
N PHE A 196 16.15 0.67 -12.08
CA PHE A 196 16.54 0.13 -10.79
C PHE A 196 15.80 -1.18 -10.49
N ILE A 197 14.47 -1.20 -10.65
CA ILE A 197 13.66 -2.40 -10.41
C ILE A 197 13.99 -3.51 -11.40
N GLY A 198 14.23 -3.21 -12.68
CA GLY A 198 14.67 -4.19 -13.66
C GLY A 198 16.00 -4.85 -13.28
N LYS A 199 16.98 -4.05 -12.83
CA LYS A 199 18.27 -4.56 -12.32
C LYS A 199 18.09 -5.39 -11.06
N GLN A 200 17.27 -4.92 -10.12
CA GLN A 200 16.99 -5.61 -8.87
C GLN A 200 16.31 -6.97 -9.14
N ALA A 201 15.29 -7.01 -9.98
CA ALA A 201 14.59 -8.24 -10.32
C ALA A 201 15.51 -9.26 -10.99
N LYS A 202 16.41 -8.79 -11.88
CA LYS A 202 17.44 -9.64 -12.51
C LYS A 202 18.42 -10.22 -11.48
N ALA A 203 18.91 -9.40 -10.54
CA ALA A 203 19.81 -9.86 -9.46
C ALA A 203 19.13 -10.87 -8.53
N GLN A 204 17.81 -10.75 -8.37
CA GLN A 204 16.99 -11.58 -7.51
C GLN A 204 16.34 -12.77 -8.24
N HIS A 205 16.63 -12.96 -9.52
CA HIS A 205 16.04 -13.99 -10.38
C HIS A 205 14.50 -14.04 -10.33
N CYS A 206 13.85 -12.86 -10.25
CA CYS A 206 12.40 -12.74 -10.18
C CYS A 206 11.83 -11.90 -11.34
N VAL A 207 10.51 -11.96 -11.50
CA VAL A 207 9.80 -11.18 -12.52
C VAL A 207 9.66 -9.73 -12.02
N PRO A 208 10.05 -8.72 -12.82
CA PRO A 208 9.95 -7.30 -12.44
C PRO A 208 8.50 -6.80 -12.49
N ILE A 209 7.68 -7.16 -11.50
CA ILE A 209 6.32 -6.63 -11.36
C ILE A 209 6.38 -5.35 -10.53
N LEU A 210 6.06 -4.20 -11.14
CA LEU A 210 6.10 -2.90 -10.50
C LEU A 210 4.70 -2.28 -10.43
N THR A 211 4.29 -1.91 -9.22
CA THR A 211 3.02 -1.23 -8.96
C THR A 211 3.24 0.24 -8.71
N PHE A 212 2.46 1.06 -9.40
CA PHE A 212 2.40 2.52 -9.26
C PHE A 212 0.97 2.96 -8.98
N ASP A 213 0.78 4.14 -8.37
CA ASP A 213 -0.50 4.83 -8.39
C ASP A 213 -0.93 5.20 -9.83
N GLN A 214 -2.15 5.70 -10.01
CA GLN A 214 -2.69 5.94 -11.35
C GLN A 214 -1.88 6.97 -12.17
N PRO A 215 -1.52 8.16 -11.66
CA PRO A 215 -0.68 9.11 -12.37
C PRO A 215 0.69 8.56 -12.78
N LEU A 216 1.39 7.87 -11.88
CA LEU A 216 2.73 7.35 -12.14
C LEU A 216 2.68 6.16 -13.10
N TYR A 217 1.68 5.28 -12.95
CA TYR A 217 1.44 4.15 -13.86
C TYR A 217 1.31 4.61 -15.31
N TRP A 218 0.53 5.67 -15.55
CA TRP A 218 0.33 6.20 -16.91
C TRP A 218 1.64 6.71 -17.52
N LYS A 219 2.44 7.45 -16.75
CA LYS A 219 3.75 7.93 -17.20
C LYS A 219 4.72 6.78 -17.47
N ALA A 220 4.78 5.79 -16.58
CA ALA A 220 5.59 4.59 -16.75
C ALA A 220 5.20 3.79 -18.00
N MET A 221 3.90 3.64 -18.28
CA MET A 221 3.41 3.00 -19.50
C MET A 221 3.88 3.71 -20.77
N ASN A 222 3.86 5.05 -20.79
CA ASN A 222 4.37 5.82 -21.93
C ASN A 222 5.89 5.61 -22.11
N ILE A 223 6.66 5.64 -21.01
CA ILE A 223 8.11 5.36 -21.06
C ILE A 223 8.38 3.96 -21.64
N ILE A 224 7.75 2.91 -21.09
CA ILE A 224 7.95 1.54 -21.59
C ILE A 224 7.51 1.41 -23.04
N LYS A 225 6.45 2.09 -23.48
CA LYS A 225 6.00 2.06 -24.87
C LYS A 225 7.04 2.66 -25.81
N ASP A 226 7.60 3.82 -25.45
CA ASP A 226 8.59 4.56 -26.24
C ASP A 226 9.94 3.83 -26.36
N GLU A 227 10.23 2.90 -25.46
CA GLU A 227 11.45 2.10 -25.51
C GLU A 227 11.53 1.17 -26.73
N PRO A 228 12.73 0.90 -27.28
CA PRO A 228 12.95 -0.13 -28.29
C PRO A 228 12.48 -1.52 -27.85
N LEU A 229 12.12 -2.39 -28.81
CA LEU A 229 11.65 -3.76 -28.54
C LEU A 229 12.65 -4.63 -27.77
N ASN A 230 13.95 -4.38 -27.95
CA ASN A 230 15.04 -5.08 -27.26
C ASN A 230 15.41 -4.44 -25.91
N SER A 231 14.74 -3.38 -25.49
CA SER A 231 15.01 -2.74 -24.21
C SER A 231 14.69 -3.66 -23.04
N PRO A 232 15.57 -3.75 -22.01
CA PRO A 232 15.27 -4.48 -20.78
C PRO A 232 13.96 -4.04 -20.12
N LEU A 233 13.56 -2.78 -20.30
CA LEU A 233 12.33 -2.21 -19.74
C LEU A 233 11.06 -2.86 -20.29
N LYS A 234 11.10 -3.47 -21.48
CA LYS A 234 9.96 -4.22 -22.04
C LYS A 234 9.60 -5.47 -21.22
N SER A 235 10.51 -5.95 -20.38
CA SER A 235 10.26 -7.07 -19.47
C SER A 235 9.50 -6.67 -18.20
N VAL A 236 9.43 -5.37 -17.88
CA VAL A 236 8.77 -4.86 -16.68
C VAL A 236 7.26 -4.96 -16.82
N ILE A 237 6.62 -5.64 -15.87
CA ILE A 237 5.16 -5.76 -15.80
C ILE A 237 4.64 -4.65 -14.91
N LEU A 238 3.97 -3.67 -15.51
CA LEU A 238 3.33 -2.59 -14.76
C LEU A 238 1.96 -3.03 -14.23
N ARG A 239 1.70 -2.71 -12.97
CA ARG A 239 0.41 -2.92 -12.31
C ARG A 239 -0.15 -1.59 -11.80
N LEU A 240 -1.43 -1.36 -12.07
CA LEU A 240 -2.15 -0.21 -11.53
C LEU A 240 -2.46 -0.41 -10.04
N GLY A 241 -2.09 0.57 -9.22
CA GLY A 241 -2.41 0.64 -7.80
C GLY A 241 -3.90 0.88 -7.59
N GLY A 242 -4.57 -0.06 -6.92
CA GLY A 242 -6.03 -0.03 -6.75
C GLY A 242 -6.54 0.81 -5.58
N PHE A 243 -5.69 1.32 -4.70
CA PHE A 243 -6.15 1.97 -3.47
C PHE A 243 -6.89 3.29 -3.74
N HIS A 244 -6.39 4.14 -4.65
CA HIS A 244 -7.10 5.36 -5.05
C HIS A 244 -8.40 5.08 -5.81
N LEU A 245 -8.48 3.96 -6.52
CA LEU A 245 -9.71 3.49 -7.14
C LEU A 245 -10.73 3.11 -6.07
N GLU A 246 -10.31 2.38 -5.02
CA GLU A 246 -11.17 2.04 -3.88
C GLU A 246 -11.65 3.30 -3.15
N MET A 247 -10.75 4.26 -2.88
CA MET A 247 -11.10 5.55 -2.29
C MET A 247 -12.15 6.30 -3.12
N SER A 248 -11.91 6.42 -4.43
CA SER A 248 -12.84 7.08 -5.35
C SER A 248 -14.18 6.37 -5.44
N PHE A 249 -14.19 5.04 -5.46
CA PHE A 249 -15.40 4.24 -5.50
C PHE A 249 -16.26 4.43 -4.25
N VAL A 250 -15.66 4.35 -3.06
CA VAL A 250 -16.36 4.59 -1.79
C VAL A 250 -16.85 6.04 -1.70
N GLY A 251 -16.04 7.00 -2.15
CA GLY A 251 -16.45 8.41 -2.27
C GLY A 251 -17.65 8.60 -3.19
N GLY A 252 -17.68 7.89 -4.32
CA GLY A 252 -18.79 7.88 -5.27
C GLY A 252 -20.08 7.30 -4.65
N ILE A 253 -19.98 6.23 -3.86
CA ILE A 253 -21.12 5.72 -3.09
C ILE A 253 -21.62 6.77 -2.11
N GLY A 254 -20.73 7.42 -1.37
CA GLY A 254 -21.12 8.46 -0.41
C GLY A 254 -21.83 9.63 -1.09
N HIS A 255 -21.37 10.05 -2.26
CA HIS A 255 -22.03 11.08 -3.06
C HIS A 255 -23.40 10.63 -3.58
N LEU A 256 -23.51 9.41 -4.12
CA LEU A 256 -24.78 8.86 -4.61
C LEU A 256 -25.83 8.71 -3.49
N MET A 257 -25.38 8.39 -2.28
CA MET A 257 -26.23 8.18 -1.11
C MET A 257 -26.46 9.45 -0.29
N GLU A 258 -26.07 10.62 -0.79
CA GLU A 258 -26.35 11.90 -0.13
C GLU A 258 -27.85 12.08 0.11
N GLY A 259 -28.24 12.47 1.33
CA GLY A 259 -29.65 12.61 1.73
C GLY A 259 -30.40 11.30 2.02
N SER A 260 -29.75 10.13 1.92
CA SER A 260 -30.40 8.83 2.21
C SER A 260 -30.58 8.51 3.70
N GLY A 261 -30.05 9.33 4.60
CA GLY A 261 -29.99 9.04 6.04
C GLY A 261 -28.76 8.21 6.46
N ILE A 262 -27.88 7.81 5.52
CA ILE A 262 -26.71 6.97 5.84
C ILE A 262 -25.71 7.70 6.74
N THR A 263 -25.54 9.01 6.57
CA THR A 263 -24.61 9.81 7.40
C THR A 263 -25.08 9.81 8.85
N GLU A 264 -26.35 10.15 9.07
CA GLU A 264 -27.02 10.21 10.37
C GLU A 264 -26.96 8.85 11.06
N LEU A 265 -27.22 7.78 10.30
CA LEU A 265 -27.11 6.42 10.81
C LEU A 265 -25.68 6.08 11.23
N LEU A 266 -24.67 6.41 10.43
CA LEU A 266 -23.27 6.16 10.75
C LEU A 266 -22.82 6.98 11.97
N GLU A 267 -23.34 8.19 12.13
CA GLU A 267 -23.06 9.09 13.26
C GLU A 267 -23.60 8.56 14.60
N THR A 268 -24.52 7.59 14.60
CA THR A 268 -24.93 6.89 15.83
C THR A 268 -23.81 6.04 16.45
N VAL A 269 -22.77 5.69 15.66
CA VAL A 269 -21.66 4.80 16.09
C VAL A 269 -20.30 5.48 15.96
N TYR A 270 -20.14 6.39 15.00
CA TYR A 270 -18.88 7.06 14.69
C TYR A 270 -19.02 8.56 14.89
N ALA A 271 -17.93 9.24 15.28
CA ALA A 271 -17.93 10.69 15.39
C ALA A 271 -18.17 11.35 14.00
N PRO A 272 -18.85 12.52 13.93
CA PRO A 272 -19.19 13.19 12.66
C PRO A 272 -18.01 13.34 11.70
N ASN A 273 -16.87 13.84 12.18
CA ASN A 273 -15.64 13.98 11.38
C ASN A 273 -15.17 12.66 10.78
N ALA A 274 -15.35 11.54 11.48
CA ALA A 274 -15.01 10.22 10.96
C ALA A 274 -15.95 9.82 9.83
N VAL A 275 -17.25 10.10 9.96
CA VAL A 275 -18.27 9.81 8.96
C VAL A 275 -18.02 10.63 7.69
N THR A 276 -17.70 11.91 7.80
CA THR A 276 -17.31 12.75 6.64
C THR A 276 -16.14 12.14 5.87
N HIS A 277 -15.12 11.63 6.56
CA HIS A 277 -14.01 10.95 5.90
C HIS A 277 -14.40 9.59 5.31
N MET A 278 -15.36 8.88 5.91
CA MET A 278 -15.86 7.61 5.39
C MET A 278 -16.65 7.82 4.10
N THR A 279 -17.59 8.77 4.08
CA THR A 279 -18.45 9.06 2.92
C THR A 279 -17.69 9.73 1.77
N SER A 280 -16.60 10.45 2.06
CA SER A 280 -15.68 10.96 1.03
C SER A 280 -14.63 9.95 0.54
N GLY A 281 -14.66 8.70 1.02
CA GLY A 281 -13.68 7.67 0.64
C GLY A 281 -12.28 7.86 1.23
N LYS A 282 -12.08 8.84 2.12
CA LYS A 282 -10.79 9.13 2.77
C LYS A 282 -10.50 8.22 3.96
N ALA A 283 -11.50 7.52 4.49
CA ALA A 283 -11.37 6.58 5.61
C ALA A 283 -11.87 5.18 5.24
N ILE A 284 -11.29 4.58 4.19
CA ILE A 284 -11.66 3.27 3.62
C ILE A 284 -11.86 2.19 4.69
N ALA A 285 -10.87 1.96 5.55
CA ALA A 285 -10.96 0.91 6.57
C ALA A 285 -12.15 1.09 7.53
N ARG A 286 -12.53 2.34 7.84
CA ARG A 286 -13.70 2.64 8.65
C ARG A 286 -14.99 2.48 7.85
N ALA A 287 -15.01 2.96 6.60
CA ALA A 287 -16.15 2.82 5.69
C ALA A 287 -16.51 1.35 5.45
N VAL A 288 -15.53 0.52 5.13
CA VAL A 288 -15.69 -0.94 4.95
C VAL A 288 -16.19 -1.60 6.23
N ARG A 289 -15.60 -1.27 7.39
CA ARG A 289 -16.05 -1.80 8.69
C ARG A 289 -17.50 -1.42 8.98
N ALA A 290 -17.88 -0.19 8.68
CA ALA A 290 -19.25 0.29 8.89
C ALA A 290 -20.24 -0.41 7.96
N HIS A 291 -19.88 -0.63 6.69
CA HIS A 291 -20.68 -1.41 5.75
C HIS A 291 -20.97 -2.83 6.29
N TYR A 292 -19.94 -3.54 6.75
CA TYR A 292 -20.13 -4.87 7.35
C TYR A 292 -21.05 -4.83 8.58
N ARG A 293 -20.84 -3.87 9.49
CA ARG A 293 -21.68 -3.72 10.68
C ARG A 293 -23.13 -3.42 10.31
N HIS A 294 -23.37 -2.51 9.39
CA HIS A 294 -24.70 -2.12 8.96
C HIS A 294 -25.41 -3.30 8.27
N SER A 295 -24.75 -3.97 7.33
CA SER A 295 -25.30 -5.14 6.63
C SER A 295 -25.72 -6.24 7.60
N SER A 296 -24.95 -6.51 8.66
CA SER A 296 -25.33 -7.48 9.70
C SER A 296 -26.58 -7.06 10.47
N HIS A 297 -26.72 -5.78 10.85
CA HIS A 297 -27.89 -5.31 11.59
C HIS A 297 -29.15 -5.35 10.75
N VAL A 298 -29.09 -4.93 9.48
CA VAL A 298 -30.24 -4.98 8.56
C VAL A 298 -30.67 -6.43 8.34
N ASN A 299 -29.74 -7.36 8.13
CA ASN A 299 -30.08 -8.78 7.98
C ASN A 299 -30.73 -9.36 9.24
N ASN A 300 -30.29 -8.97 10.44
CA ASN A 300 -30.93 -9.37 11.69
C ASN A 300 -32.35 -8.81 11.81
N LEU A 301 -32.56 -7.55 11.40
CA LEU A 301 -33.90 -6.94 11.42
C LEU A 301 -34.85 -7.66 10.46
N VAL A 302 -34.40 -7.93 9.23
CA VAL A 302 -35.21 -8.61 8.20
C VAL A 302 -35.55 -10.05 8.60
N THR A 303 -34.59 -10.79 9.17
CA THR A 303 -34.84 -12.15 9.67
C THR A 303 -35.80 -12.14 10.86
N HIS A 304 -35.66 -11.19 11.78
CA HIS A 304 -36.59 -11.04 12.91
C HIS A 304 -38.02 -10.70 12.46
N ILE A 305 -38.17 -9.75 11.53
CA ILE A 305 -39.48 -9.35 10.98
C ILE A 305 -40.20 -10.54 10.33
N ARG A 306 -39.48 -11.36 9.55
CA ARG A 306 -40.05 -12.58 8.92
C ARG A 306 -40.54 -13.63 9.93
N HIS A 307 -39.92 -13.71 11.11
CA HIS A 307 -40.37 -14.61 12.17
C HIS A 307 -41.59 -14.07 12.93
N THR A 308 -41.75 -12.75 13.02
CA THR A 308 -42.91 -12.13 13.67
C THR A 308 -44.15 -12.06 12.79
N THR A 309 -44.02 -12.03 11.46
CA THR A 309 -45.16 -12.03 10.52
C THR A 309 -45.60 -13.42 10.06
N SER A 310 -44.90 -14.48 10.46
CA SER A 310 -45.29 -15.88 10.20
C SER A 310 -46.03 -16.54 11.37
N ARG A 311 -46.58 -15.75 12.30
CA ARG A 311 -47.50 -16.18 13.36
C ARG A 311 -48.82 -15.46 13.17
#